data_AF-A0A1E7F0D3-F1
#
_entry.id   AF-A0A1E7F0D3-F1
#
_cell.length_a   1.000
_cell.length_b   1.000
_cell.length_c   1.000
_cell.angle_alpha   90.00
_cell.angle_beta   90.00
_cell.angle_gamma   90.00
#
_symmetry.space_group_name_H-M   'P 1'
#
loop_
_entity.id
_entity.type
_entity.pdbx_description
1 polymer ?
#
loop_
_entity_poly.entity_id
_entity_poly.type
_entity_poly.pdbx_seq_one_letter_code
_entity_poly.pdbx_strand_id
1 'polypeptide(L)'
;FFVSHIPITILIDGQGAFRSYYPQFLIDVVSWYCDLFGDVLMKDSSSNKNNDNDNESLVWFSSMICCEILFQLPFFIVAVKMMMMTTTHSSASSASSASSASSCKNVDDVYPEWFRMLCIIYGSHVSTTLVPIISTFVMSQEMSILQKYATIIIYSPYLIFPAWLV
;
A
#
# COMPACT_ATOMS: atom_id res chain seq x y z
N PHE A 1 5.38 6.52 -5.94
CA PHE A 1 4.34 5.66 -5.37
C PHE A 1 4.86 4.24 -5.11
N PHE A 2 5.04 3.40 -6.14
CA PHE A 2 5.47 2.00 -5.93
C PHE A 2 6.81 1.83 -5.20
N VAL A 3 7.82 2.65 -5.54
CA VAL A 3 9.13 2.62 -4.85
C VAL A 3 9.02 2.93 -3.37
N SER A 4 8.20 3.92 -2.99
CA SER A 4 8.04 4.31 -1.58
C SER A 4 7.21 3.31 -0.79
N HIS A 5 6.31 2.58 -1.45
CA HIS A 5 5.49 1.55 -0.80
C HIS A 5 6.31 0.33 -0.39
N ILE A 6 7.28 -0.11 -1.20
CA ILE A 6 8.09 -1.29 -0.87
C ILE A 6 8.71 -1.22 0.55
N PRO A 7 9.44 -0.16 0.95
CA PRO A 7 9.98 -0.07 2.30
C PRO A 7 8.90 0.16 3.36
N ILE A 8 7.79 0.81 3.03
CA ILE A 8 6.68 1.02 3.98
C ILE A 8 5.99 -0.32 4.29
N THR A 9 5.61 -1.07 3.26
CA THR A 9 4.97 -2.39 3.38
C THR A 9 5.85 -3.37 4.15
N ILE A 10 7.16 -3.34 3.93
CA ILE A 10 8.08 -4.21 4.67
C ILE A 10 8.26 -3.69 6.10
N LEU A 11 8.64 -2.43 6.32
CA LEU A 11 9.08 -1.96 7.64
C LEU A 11 7.94 -1.63 8.59
N ILE A 12 6.80 -1.19 8.07
CA ILE A 12 5.65 -0.72 8.85
C ILE A 12 4.52 -1.74 8.78
N ASP A 13 3.99 -2.02 7.59
CA ASP A 13 2.78 -2.85 7.44
C ASP A 13 3.04 -4.31 7.84
N GLY A 14 4.21 -4.84 7.48
CA GLY A 14 4.64 -6.18 7.85
C GLY A 14 4.72 -6.44 9.35
N GLN A 15 4.79 -5.39 10.19
CA GLN A 15 4.72 -5.56 11.64
C GLN A 15 3.34 -6.00 12.12
N GLY A 16 2.25 -5.71 11.39
CA GLY A 16 0.91 -6.14 11.80
C GLY A 16 0.72 -7.65 11.74
N ALA A 17 1.47 -8.37 10.89
CA ALA A 17 1.45 -9.83 10.83
C ALA A 17 2.66 -10.51 11.48
N PHE A 18 3.84 -9.87 11.45
CA PHE A 18 5.11 -10.50 11.83
C PHE A 18 5.90 -9.73 12.90
N ARG A 19 5.23 -9.01 13.81
CA ARG A 19 5.89 -8.13 14.81
C ARG A 19 7.07 -8.77 15.56
N SER A 20 6.94 -10.04 15.94
CA SER A 20 7.97 -10.75 16.73
C SER A 20 9.33 -10.86 16.02
N TYR A 21 9.38 -10.65 14.70
CA TYR A 21 10.61 -10.72 13.90
C TYR A 21 11.29 -9.36 13.70
N TYR A 22 10.70 -8.26 14.15
CA TYR A 22 11.24 -6.91 13.96
C TYR A 22 12.12 -6.45 15.13
N PRO A 23 13.17 -5.66 14.88
CA PRO A 23 13.97 -5.05 15.93
C PRO A 23 13.17 -4.02 16.73
N GLN A 24 13.52 -3.85 18.02
CA GLN A 24 12.80 -2.98 18.95
C GLN A 24 12.64 -1.53 18.43
N PHE A 25 13.65 -0.98 17.76
CA PHE A 25 13.57 0.36 17.18
C PHE A 25 12.36 0.53 16.23
N LEU A 26 12.08 -0.45 15.36
CA LEU A 26 10.97 -0.36 14.41
C LEU A 26 9.61 -0.54 15.10
N ILE A 27 9.58 -1.39 16.13
CA ILE A 27 8.42 -1.60 17.01
C ILE A 27 8.07 -0.30 17.73
N ASP A 28 9.07 0.43 18.24
CA ASP A 28 8.90 1.70 18.94
C ASP A 28 8.42 2.82 17.99
N VAL A 29 8.95 2.87 16.77
CA VAL A 29 8.49 3.82 15.73
C VAL A 29 7.02 3.59 15.39
N VAL A 30 6.61 2.33 15.21
CA VAL A 30 5.20 1.99 14.94
C VAL A 30 4.34 2.27 16.17
N SER A 31 4.82 1.98 17.39
CA SER A 31 4.10 2.31 18.62
C SER A 31 3.87 3.82 18.74
N TRP A 32 4.89 4.63 18.50
CA TRP A 32 4.80 6.09 18.50
C TRP A 32 3.81 6.59 17.43
N TYR A 33 3.85 6.01 16.23
CA TYR A 33 2.88 6.32 15.17
C TYR A 33 1.45 5.99 15.62
N CYS A 34 1.22 4.81 16.19
CA CYS A 34 -0.09 4.38 16.67
C CYS A 34 -0.61 5.31 17.78
N ASP A 35 0.24 5.75 18.68
CA ASP A 35 -0.15 6.66 19.76
C ASP A 35 -0.40 8.09 19.28
N LEU A 36 0.35 8.55 18.26
CA LEU A 36 0.18 9.88 17.67
C LEU A 36 -1.11 9.98 16.84
N PHE A 37 -1.37 8.98 15.98
CA PHE A 37 -2.48 9.01 15.02
C PHE A 37 -3.72 8.25 15.50
N GLY A 38 -3.59 7.41 16.53
CA GLY A 38 -4.69 6.59 17.03
C GLY A 38 -4.99 5.40 16.12
N ASP A 39 -3.99 4.82 15.46
CA ASP A 39 -4.19 3.66 14.57
C ASP A 39 -4.48 2.40 15.41
N VAL A 40 -5.76 2.20 15.70
CA VAL A 40 -6.26 1.07 16.49
C VAL A 40 -6.01 -0.26 15.78
N LEU A 41 -6.06 -0.31 14.45
CA LEU A 41 -5.85 -1.56 13.71
C LEU A 41 -4.42 -2.08 13.92
N MET A 42 -3.45 -1.19 13.83
CA MET A 42 -2.05 -1.57 13.97
C MET A 42 -1.64 -1.76 15.44
N LYS A 43 -2.29 -1.04 16.36
CA LYS A 43 -2.12 -1.21 17.81
C LYS A 43 -2.70 -2.52 18.33
N ASP A 44 -3.91 -2.89 17.92
CA ASP A 44 -4.59 -4.11 18.35
C ASP A 44 -3.97 -5.37 17.73
N SER A 45 -3.52 -5.29 16.47
CA SER A 45 -2.77 -6.39 15.83
C SER A 45 -1.42 -6.65 16.52
N SER A 46 -0.90 -5.67 17.24
CA SER A 46 0.38 -5.68 17.95
C SER A 46 0.27 -6.03 19.44
N SER A 47 -0.93 -6.04 20.02
CA SER A 47 -1.08 -6.15 21.47
C SER A 47 -0.73 -7.56 21.96
N ASN A 48 0.20 -7.64 22.91
CA ASN A 48 0.79 -8.86 23.42
C ASN A 48 -0.26 -9.73 24.15
N LYS A 49 -0.60 -10.88 23.56
CA LYS A 49 -1.50 -11.92 24.09
C LYS A 49 -1.10 -12.33 25.51
N ASN A 50 -1.83 -11.83 26.51
CA ASN A 50 -1.76 -12.34 27.88
C ASN A 50 -3.14 -12.54 28.53
N ASN A 51 -4.26 -12.34 27.81
CA ASN A 51 -5.61 -12.62 28.32
C ASN A 51 -6.41 -13.47 27.32
N ASP A 52 -6.77 -14.69 27.73
CA ASP A 52 -7.37 -15.75 26.92
C ASP A 52 -8.85 -15.52 26.50
N ASN A 53 -9.45 -14.36 26.77
CA ASN A 53 -10.90 -14.17 26.62
C ASN A 53 -11.35 -13.24 25.47
N ASP A 54 -10.43 -12.57 24.78
CA ASP A 54 -10.77 -11.59 23.75
C ASP A 54 -10.25 -12.07 22.39
N ASN A 55 -10.76 -13.21 21.92
CA ASN A 55 -10.34 -13.89 20.69
C ASN A 55 -10.78 -13.20 19.39
N GLU A 56 -11.09 -11.91 19.44
CA GLU A 56 -11.19 -11.08 18.24
C GLU A 56 -9.88 -10.32 18.02
N SER A 57 -8.76 -11.04 18.23
CA SER A 57 -7.52 -10.76 17.49
C SER A 57 -7.93 -10.46 16.05
N LEU A 58 -7.48 -9.33 15.50
CA LEU A 58 -7.77 -8.90 14.14
C LEU A 58 -7.11 -9.84 13.11
N VAL A 59 -7.43 -11.14 13.15
CA VAL A 59 -6.93 -12.18 12.27
C VAL A 59 -7.28 -11.85 10.83
N TRP A 60 -8.43 -11.21 10.60
CA TRP A 60 -8.79 -10.69 9.29
C TRP A 60 -7.76 -9.67 8.80
N PHE A 61 -7.34 -8.70 9.63
CA PHE A 61 -6.37 -7.66 9.28
C PHE A 61 -4.98 -8.26 9.07
N SER A 62 -4.55 -9.16 9.93
CA SER A 62 -3.31 -9.92 9.76
C SER A 62 -3.32 -10.73 8.45
N SER A 63 -4.46 -11.32 8.09
CA SER A 63 -4.66 -12.00 6.80
C SER A 63 -4.59 -11.03 5.62
N MET A 64 -5.13 -9.81 5.76
CA MET A 64 -5.00 -8.77 4.73
C MET A 64 -3.53 -8.38 4.49
N ILE A 65 -2.75 -8.19 5.56
CA ILE A 65 -1.32 -7.89 5.48
C ILE A 65 -0.55 -9.05 4.85
N CYS A 66 -0.90 -10.30 5.19
CA CYS A 66 -0.28 -11.47 4.56
C CYS A 66 -0.57 -11.50 3.05
N CYS A 67 -1.80 -11.22 2.64
CA CYS A 67 -2.16 -11.10 1.22
C CYS A 67 -1.39 -9.96 0.54
N GLU A 68 -1.21 -8.82 1.21
CA GLU A 68 -0.42 -7.70 0.70
C GLU A 68 1.04 -8.12 0.44
N ILE A 69 1.67 -8.78 1.41
CA ILE A 69 3.06 -9.23 1.27
C ILE A 69 3.20 -10.30 0.18
N LEU A 70 2.23 -11.21 0.06
CA LEU A 70 2.28 -12.31 -0.90
C LEU A 70 1.99 -11.87 -2.34
N PHE A 71 1.06 -10.94 -2.56
CA PHE A 71 0.58 -10.58 -3.90
C PHE A 71 0.95 -9.17 -4.33
N GLN A 72 0.86 -8.19 -3.43
CA GLN A 72 1.06 -6.78 -3.74
C GLN A 72 2.55 -6.40 -3.76
N LEU A 73 3.37 -6.94 -2.85
CA LEU A 73 4.81 -6.67 -2.83
C LEU A 73 5.54 -7.15 -4.11
N PRO A 74 5.31 -8.37 -4.64
CA PRO A 74 5.92 -8.80 -5.91
C PRO A 74 5.50 -7.91 -7.08
N PHE A 75 4.24 -7.49 -7.12
CA PHE A 75 3.72 -6.58 -8.14
C PHE A 75 4.43 -5.22 -8.10
N PHE A 76 4.68 -4.65 -6.92
CA PHE A 76 5.40 -3.38 -6.79
C PHE A 76 6.80 -3.43 -7.39
N ILE A 77 7.52 -4.53 -7.21
CA ILE A 77 8.85 -4.72 -7.82
C ILE A 77 8.76 -4.74 -9.35
N VAL A 78 7.76 -5.45 -9.89
CA VAL A 78 7.51 -5.49 -11.35
C VAL A 78 7.14 -4.10 -11.87
N ALA A 79 6.26 -3.37 -11.19
CA ALA A 79 5.84 -2.03 -11.58
C ALA A 79 7.01 -1.03 -11.59
N VAL A 80 7.87 -1.06 -10.57
CA VAL A 80 9.08 -0.22 -10.54
C VAL A 80 10.00 -0.54 -11.72
N LYS A 81 10.27 -1.84 -11.97
CA LYS A 81 11.11 -2.27 -13.09
C LYS A 81 10.56 -1.78 -14.43
N MET A 82 9.27 -1.93 -14.66
CA MET A 82 8.63 -1.50 -15.92
C MET A 82 8.72 0.01 -16.11
N MET A 83 8.43 0.81 -15.09
CA MET A 83 8.54 2.27 -15.19
C MET A 83 9.98 2.76 -15.41
N MET A 84 10.96 2.10 -14.77
CA MET A 84 12.38 2.45 -14.97
C MET A 84 12.84 2.14 -16.39
N MET A 85 12.46 0.99 -16.95
CA MET A 85 12.77 0.61 -18.33
C MET A 85 12.16 1.60 -19.35
N THR A 86 10.91 2.01 -19.13
CA THR A 86 10.23 3.00 -19.99
C THR A 86 10.90 4.37 -19.98
N THR A 87 11.43 4.78 -18.82
CA THR A 87 12.16 6.05 -18.69
C THR A 87 13.44 6.03 -19.53
N THR A 88 14.19 4.92 -19.51
CA THR A 88 15.43 4.77 -20.29
C THR A 88 15.18 4.81 -21.81
N HIS A 89 14.12 4.17 -22.30
CA HIS A 89 13.76 4.22 -23.72
C HIS A 89 13.31 5.63 -24.17
N SER A 90 12.62 6.36 -23.29
CA SER A 90 12.21 7.75 -23.56
C SER A 90 13.43 8.70 -23.62
N SER A 91 14.44 8.48 -22.77
CA SER A 91 15.70 9.25 -22.79
C SER A 91 16.62 8.88 -23.97
N ALA A 92 16.63 7.62 -24.41
CA ALA A 92 17.43 7.21 -25.57
C ALA A 92 16.83 7.67 -26.91
N SER A 93 15.49 7.64 -27.03
CA SER A 93 14.77 8.09 -28.23
C SER A 93 14.76 9.62 -28.41
N SER A 94 14.85 10.39 -27.33
CA SER A 94 14.97 11.86 -27.41
C SER A 94 16.37 12.36 -27.82
N ALA A 95 17.41 11.53 -27.71
CA ALA A 95 18.75 11.85 -28.22
C ALA A 95 18.91 11.57 -29.73
N SER A 96 17.99 10.85 -30.37
CA SER A 96 18.14 10.35 -31.75
C SER A 96 17.04 10.77 -32.73
N SER A 97 16.16 11.72 -32.39
CA SER A 97 15.04 12.11 -33.27
C SER A 97 14.96 13.61 -33.53
N ALA A 98 15.92 14.11 -34.32
CA ALA A 98 15.73 15.29 -35.17
C ALA A 98 15.56 14.83 -36.63
N SER A 99 14.63 13.90 -36.90
CA SER A 99 14.09 13.70 -38.26
C SER A 99 12.91 12.72 -38.26
N SER A 100 11.77 13.27 -38.68
CA SER A 100 10.76 12.61 -39.51
C SER A 100 9.62 11.81 -38.86
N ALA A 101 8.42 12.31 -39.19
CA ALA A 101 7.17 11.60 -39.44
C ALA A 101 6.41 11.02 -38.24
N SER A 102 5.42 11.83 -37.83
CA SER A 102 4.08 11.45 -37.36
C SER A 102 3.66 10.01 -37.68
N SER A 103 3.83 9.14 -36.69
CA SER A 103 3.01 7.95 -36.52
C SER A 103 2.37 8.10 -35.15
N CYS A 104 1.05 8.20 -35.12
CA CYS A 104 0.28 8.25 -33.88
C CYS A 104 0.52 6.95 -33.12
N LYS A 105 1.59 6.89 -32.31
CA LYS A 105 1.80 5.82 -31.34
C LYS A 105 0.63 5.88 -30.38
N ASN A 106 -0.22 4.87 -30.43
CA ASN A 106 -1.21 4.67 -29.40
C ASN A 106 -0.48 4.64 -28.06
N VAL A 107 -1.08 5.27 -27.04
CA VAL A 107 -0.57 5.23 -25.65
C VAL A 107 -0.39 3.79 -25.16
N ASP A 108 -1.05 2.82 -25.82
CA ASP A 108 -0.94 1.38 -25.62
C ASP A 108 0.44 0.76 -25.94
N ASP A 109 1.34 1.42 -26.68
CA ASP A 109 2.66 0.83 -27.03
C ASP A 109 3.72 0.97 -25.92
N VAL A 110 3.39 1.63 -24.81
CA VAL A 110 4.35 1.94 -23.75
C VAL A 110 4.49 0.80 -22.74
N TYR A 111 3.43 0.03 -22.51
CA TYR A 111 3.43 -1.10 -21.58
C TYR A 111 2.65 -2.29 -22.13
N PRO A 112 3.08 -3.53 -21.85
CA PRO A 112 2.36 -4.70 -22.33
C PRO A 112 0.99 -4.84 -21.65
N GLU A 113 0.00 -5.40 -22.36
CA GLU A 113 -1.40 -5.46 -21.87
C GLU A 113 -1.56 -6.23 -20.55
N TRP A 114 -0.73 -7.26 -20.31
CA TRP A 114 -0.75 -8.00 -19.06
C TRP A 114 -0.37 -7.13 -17.86
N PHE A 115 0.49 -6.14 -18.05
CA PHE A 115 0.87 -5.21 -16.99
C PHE A 115 -0.30 -4.30 -16.63
N ARG A 116 -1.04 -3.81 -17.63
CA ARG A 116 -2.29 -3.05 -17.43
C ARG A 116 -3.31 -3.87 -16.65
N MET A 117 -3.50 -5.15 -16.99
CA MET A 117 -4.39 -6.02 -16.22
C MET A 117 -3.96 -6.17 -14.76
N LEU A 118 -2.66 -6.33 -14.49
CA LEU A 118 -2.16 -6.40 -13.11
C LEU A 118 -2.40 -5.11 -12.34
N CYS A 119 -2.23 -3.94 -12.95
CA CYS A 119 -2.55 -2.66 -12.33
C CYS A 119 -4.03 -2.54 -11.96
N ILE A 120 -4.94 -2.98 -12.85
CA ILE A 120 -6.39 -2.95 -12.60
C ILE A 120 -6.77 -3.91 -11.47
N ILE A 121 -6.21 -5.13 -11.48
CA ILE A 121 -6.44 -6.13 -10.42
C ILE A 121 -5.94 -5.59 -9.08
N TYR A 122 -4.72 -5.06 -9.05
CA TYR A 122 -4.14 -4.42 -7.87
C TYR A 122 -5.02 -3.26 -7.37
N GLY A 123 -5.40 -2.35 -8.26
CA GLY A 123 -6.21 -1.18 -7.93
C GLY A 123 -7.55 -1.59 -7.32
N SER A 124 -8.25 -2.51 -7.99
CA SER A 124 -9.53 -3.04 -7.54
C SER A 124 -9.42 -3.74 -6.18
N HIS A 125 -8.36 -4.54 -5.99
CA HIS A 125 -8.11 -5.21 -4.72
C HIS A 125 -7.92 -4.19 -3.60
N VAL A 126 -6.93 -3.29 -3.71
CA VAL A 126 -6.61 -2.30 -2.66
C VAL A 126 -7.79 -1.40 -2.34
N SER A 127 -8.54 -0.95 -3.37
CA SER A 127 -9.75 -0.16 -3.14
C SER A 127 -10.81 -0.93 -2.36
N THR A 128 -10.99 -2.24 -2.62
CA THR A 128 -11.98 -3.07 -1.91
C THR A 128 -11.56 -3.37 -0.47
N THR A 129 -10.26 -3.53 -0.22
CA THR A 129 -9.72 -3.83 1.11
C THR A 129 -9.64 -2.61 2.02
N LEU A 130 -9.55 -1.40 1.44
CA LEU A 130 -9.63 -0.16 2.20
C LEU A 130 -11.02 0.16 2.71
N VAL A 131 -12.09 -0.35 2.09
CA VAL A 131 -13.47 -0.15 2.57
C VAL A 131 -13.67 -0.64 4.01
N PRO A 132 -13.35 -1.91 4.37
CA PRO A 132 -13.48 -2.36 5.75
C PRO A 132 -12.52 -1.61 6.70
N ILE A 133 -11.31 -1.26 6.26
CA ILE A 133 -10.34 -0.48 7.06
C ILE A 133 -10.93 0.88 7.43
N ILE A 134 -11.41 1.65 6.45
CA ILE A 134 -12.03 2.95 6.70
C ILE A 134 -13.32 2.78 7.53
N SER A 135 -14.10 1.74 7.29
CA SER A 135 -15.30 1.44 8.08
C SER A 135 -14.98 1.24 9.56
N THR A 136 -13.89 0.53 9.89
CA THR A 136 -13.48 0.33 11.29
C THR A 136 -13.11 1.64 11.97
N PHE A 137 -12.48 2.58 11.26
CA PHE A 137 -12.16 3.91 11.78
C PHE A 137 -13.38 4.82 11.95
N VAL A 138 -14.37 4.71 11.06
CA VAL A 138 -15.62 5.47 11.19
C VAL A 138 -16.42 4.98 12.40
N MET A 139 -16.47 3.66 12.61
CA MET A 139 -17.24 3.02 13.68
C MET A 139 -16.53 3.00 15.04
N SER A 140 -15.22 3.23 15.11
CA SER A 140 -14.48 3.22 16.38
C SER A 140 -14.94 4.37 17.29
N GLN A 141 -15.41 4.08 18.51
CA GLN A 141 -15.77 5.12 19.49
C GLN A 141 -14.57 5.63 20.31
N GLU A 142 -13.44 4.92 20.25
CA GLU A 142 -12.23 5.15 21.06
C GLU A 142 -11.40 6.38 20.62
N MET A 143 -11.58 6.87 19.39
CA MET A 143 -10.71 7.92 18.82
C MET A 143 -11.30 9.33 18.94
N SER A 144 -10.43 10.30 19.24
CA SER A 144 -10.74 11.73 19.12
C SER A 144 -11.08 12.08 17.66
N ILE A 145 -12.03 13.00 17.47
CA ILE A 145 -12.49 13.45 16.14
C ILE A 145 -11.31 13.91 15.26
N LEU A 146 -10.31 14.57 15.84
CA LEU A 146 -9.12 15.00 15.11
C LEU A 146 -8.23 13.83 14.65
N GLN A 147 -8.08 12.80 15.48
CA GLN A 147 -7.31 11.59 15.12
C GLN A 147 -8.01 10.81 14.01
N LYS A 148 -9.35 10.72 14.04
CA LYS A 148 -10.14 10.10 12.98
C LYS A 148 -9.91 10.80 11.63
N TYR A 149 -10.07 12.12 11.58
CA TYR A 149 -9.86 12.87 10.34
C TYR A 149 -8.40 12.80 9.87
N ALA A 150 -7.43 12.92 10.78
CA ALA A 150 -6.00 12.80 10.43
C ALA A 150 -5.69 11.43 9.80
N THR A 151 -6.21 10.35 10.39
CA THR A 151 -6.03 8.98 9.89
C THR A 151 -6.71 8.82 8.53
N ILE A 152 -7.96 9.25 8.37
CA ILE A 152 -8.66 9.20 7.08
C ILE A 152 -7.91 9.97 6.00
N ILE A 153 -7.34 11.13 6.31
CA ILE A 153 -6.56 11.94 5.37
C ILE A 153 -5.24 11.24 5.01
N ILE A 154 -4.57 10.59 5.96
CA ILE A 154 -3.33 9.84 5.71
C ILE A 154 -3.60 8.61 4.82
N TYR A 155 -4.71 7.91 5.04
CA TYR A 155 -5.09 6.72 4.27
C TYR A 155 -5.75 7.05 2.91
N SER A 156 -6.32 8.25 2.75
CA SER A 156 -7.02 8.70 1.53
C SER A 156 -6.18 8.62 0.23
N PRO A 157 -4.90 9.05 0.19
CA PRO A 157 -4.05 8.88 -0.99
C PRO A 157 -3.91 7.42 -1.46
N TYR A 158 -3.93 6.48 -0.51
CA TYR A 158 -3.86 5.04 -0.78
C TYR A 158 -5.19 4.48 -1.31
N LEU A 159 -6.30 5.23 -1.23
CA LEU A 159 -7.54 4.89 -1.91
C LEU A 159 -7.64 5.56 -3.29
N ILE A 160 -7.30 6.84 -3.37
CA ILE A 160 -7.44 7.66 -4.58
C ILE A 160 -6.51 7.14 -5.69
N PHE A 161 -5.24 6.87 -5.37
CA PHE A 161 -4.28 6.46 -6.39
C PHE A 161 -4.59 5.07 -6.97
N PRO A 162 -4.92 4.03 -6.17
CA PRO A 162 -5.35 2.74 -6.70
C PRO A 162 -6.69 2.78 -7.44
N ALA A 163 -7.65 3.61 -6.99
CA ALA A 163 -8.90 3.82 -7.73
C ALA A 163 -8.67 4.51 -9.08
N TRP A 164 -7.65 5.37 -9.19
CA TRP A 164 -7.28 6.02 -10.44
C TRP A 164 -6.54 5.11 -11.43
N LEU A 165 -5.98 3.99 -10.95
CA LEU A 165 -5.34 2.97 -11.79
C LEU A 165 -6.35 2.02 -12.47
N VAL A 166 -7.61 2.02 -12.02
CA VAL A 166 -8.73 1.21 -12.57
C VAL A 166 -9.52 2.06 -13.56
#